data_AF-A0A9Q0L9P6-F1
#
_entry.id   AF-A0A9Q0L9P6-F1
#
_cell.length_a   1.000
_cell.length_b   1.000
_cell.length_c   1.000
_cell.angle_alpha   90.00
_cell.angle_beta   90.00
_cell.angle_gamma   90.00
#
_symmetry.space_group_name_H-M   'P 1'
#
loop_
_entity.id
_entity.type
_entity.pdbx_description
1 polymer ?
#
loop_
_entity_poly.entity_id
_entity_poly.type
_entity_poly.pdbx_seq_one_letter_code
_entity_poly.pdbx_strand_id
1 'polypeptide(L)'
;MKRIYLNENENENEKDFIIEREEKQYKFPKLILIMRSELYRGMFLSVTNDTSNKVTDYSELTIEYLNENDSNQNPSKIQIEENIQKVTVGYDNVAILTIEGNVFAKGEDINPDNPKEFINISSLIEDKNDKIIEDIVSGYSSIYLLTSNQNVYGIGSNHYCQLGFDYETLQKTEKPILMMKNVSKIFSGNSSYHVFLLNSNQELFGCGYNYYSQLGLGESRKEETTIEKLTKIQNIPKGKIIDIQCGYVHSIMLIENENENENPKRKLYSWKIISFGDNDYGELGTGNTEDQLIPIQIELPKLRFNEDISNYHVLCGAFHKSFIYYSPPSFSNLEEDLIRLFERKEFCDISFKTENGEIIEAHKLILKYRLNQIEIEIEKLQEIISKKSIKESNQIFEMIYSNRIINPKLYSEIKEIINLNESIEETMKRIYLNENEKDFIIERKEKQYKFPKLILIMRSELYRGMFLSVTEDKSNKVTDYSELSNKSFQIFEYWIYSNQIKDEIQITQEIIDEIKIGIDYFQLNQTNPNLFDLLIKKFKNQNQNQNQKRKCLIC
;
A
#
# COMPACT_ATOMS: atom_id res chain seq x y z
N MET A 1 -12.93 2.90 -0.14
CA MET A 1 -12.31 3.13 1.18
C MET A 1 -13.20 3.96 2.09
N LYS A 2 -13.33 5.28 1.91
CA LYS A 2 -14.17 6.14 2.77
C LYS A 2 -15.68 5.79 2.72
N ARG A 3 -16.17 5.45 1.52
CA ARG A 3 -17.55 4.95 1.30
C ARG A 3 -17.85 3.62 2.01
N ILE A 4 -16.81 2.81 2.27
CA ILE A 4 -16.92 1.50 2.95
C ILE A 4 -16.90 1.70 4.47
N TYR A 5 -16.17 2.71 4.97
CA TYR A 5 -16.12 3.04 6.40
C TYR A 5 -17.35 3.80 6.92
N LEU A 6 -18.09 4.48 6.03
CA LEU A 6 -19.17 5.43 6.40
C LEU A 6 -20.58 5.01 5.99
N ASN A 7 -20.79 3.78 5.50
CA ASN A 7 -22.14 3.33 5.15
C ASN A 7 -22.94 3.08 6.43
N GLU A 8 -23.55 4.14 6.99
CA GLU A 8 -24.48 4.06 8.12
C GLU A 8 -25.89 3.62 7.68
N ASN A 9 -26.12 3.41 6.38
CA ASN A 9 -27.40 2.95 5.83
C ASN A 9 -27.15 1.87 4.78
N GLU A 10 -26.83 0.66 5.22
CA GLU A 10 -27.47 -0.60 4.80
C GLU A 10 -26.71 -1.79 5.42
N ASN A 11 -27.43 -2.52 6.27
CA ASN A 11 -27.10 -3.81 6.90
C ASN A 11 -25.97 -3.83 7.94
N GLU A 12 -26.36 -4.08 9.20
CA GLU A 12 -25.51 -4.49 10.35
C GLU A 12 -24.66 -5.77 10.11
N ASN A 13 -24.56 -6.24 8.87
CA ASN A 13 -23.85 -7.45 8.47
C ASN A 13 -22.41 -7.19 7.98
N GLU A 14 -21.98 -5.94 7.78
CA GLU A 14 -20.56 -5.61 7.55
C GLU A 14 -19.84 -5.41 8.90
N LYS A 15 -19.53 -6.51 9.59
CA LYS A 15 -19.08 -6.46 10.98
C LYS A 15 -17.67 -5.85 11.13
N ASP A 16 -17.44 -5.10 12.21
CA ASP A 16 -16.14 -4.58 12.72
C ASP A 16 -15.26 -5.65 13.40
N PHE A 17 -13.99 -5.78 13.03
CA PHE A 17 -13.00 -6.76 13.54
C PHE A 17 -12.44 -6.37 14.92
N ILE A 18 -12.42 -7.27 15.90
CA ILE A 18 -12.03 -7.03 17.30
C ILE A 18 -10.78 -7.85 17.65
N ILE A 19 -9.70 -7.21 18.06
CA ILE A 19 -8.48 -7.84 18.56
C ILE A 19 -8.47 -7.73 20.09
N GLU A 20 -8.33 -8.84 20.80
CA GLU A 20 -8.18 -8.85 22.26
C GLU A 20 -6.71 -9.11 22.64
N ARG A 21 -6.13 -8.22 23.45
CA ARG A 21 -4.77 -8.39 23.99
C ARG A 21 -4.70 -7.83 25.40
N GLU A 22 -4.18 -8.63 26.34
CA GLU A 22 -3.99 -8.23 27.75
C GLU A 22 -5.29 -7.62 28.34
N GLU A 23 -6.42 -8.31 28.13
CA GLU A 23 -7.77 -7.89 28.58
C GLU A 23 -8.31 -6.60 27.92
N LYS A 24 -7.68 -6.09 26.84
CA LYS A 24 -8.16 -4.91 26.08
C LYS A 24 -8.63 -5.29 24.68
N GLN A 25 -9.78 -4.74 24.27
CA GLN A 25 -10.40 -4.92 22.95
C GLN A 25 -10.07 -3.75 22.01
N TYR A 26 -9.70 -4.04 20.76
CA TYR A 26 -9.40 -3.07 19.71
C TYR A 26 -10.22 -3.36 18.45
N LYS A 27 -11.04 -2.40 17.99
CA LYS A 27 -11.95 -2.58 16.84
C LYS A 27 -11.40 -1.96 15.54
N PHE A 28 -11.50 -2.67 14.42
CA PHE A 28 -10.98 -2.27 13.10
C PHE A 28 -11.89 -2.76 11.96
N PRO A 29 -12.07 -1.98 10.88
CA PRO A 29 -12.71 -2.48 9.66
C PRO A 29 -11.86 -3.58 9.00
N LYS A 30 -12.47 -4.72 8.67
CA LYS A 30 -11.82 -5.92 8.11
C LYS A 30 -10.90 -5.62 6.92
N LEU A 31 -11.37 -4.80 5.98
CA LEU A 31 -10.61 -4.39 4.79
C LEU A 31 -9.32 -3.61 5.12
N ILE A 32 -9.33 -2.80 6.19
CA ILE A 32 -8.18 -1.97 6.59
C ILE A 32 -7.09 -2.81 7.25
N LEU A 33 -7.48 -3.82 8.03
CA LEU A 33 -6.53 -4.70 8.72
C LEU A 33 -5.78 -5.62 7.72
N ILE A 34 -6.50 -6.11 6.70
CA ILE A 34 -5.96 -6.91 5.58
C ILE A 34 -4.88 -6.16 4.82
N MET A 35 -5.09 -4.87 4.58
CA MET A 35 -4.17 -4.07 3.77
C MET A 35 -2.92 -3.59 4.52
N ARG A 36 -2.92 -3.57 5.85
CA ARG A 36 -1.86 -2.91 6.65
C ARG A 36 -0.91 -3.85 7.39
N SER A 37 -1.12 -5.16 7.36
CA SER A 37 -0.25 -6.11 8.06
C SER A 37 0.11 -7.31 7.19
N GLU A 38 1.41 -7.51 6.98
CA GLU A 38 1.96 -8.59 6.15
C GLU A 38 1.69 -9.99 6.71
N LEU A 39 1.72 -10.14 8.04
CA LEU A 39 1.38 -11.39 8.74
C LEU A 39 -0.10 -11.78 8.60
N TYR A 40 -0.97 -10.78 8.47
CA TYR A 40 -2.43 -10.93 8.50
C TYR A 40 -3.04 -11.07 7.11
N ARG A 41 -2.33 -10.62 6.08
CA ARG A 41 -2.79 -10.66 4.69
C ARG A 41 -3.10 -12.08 4.22
N GLY A 42 -2.24 -13.05 4.54
CA GLY A 42 -2.46 -14.47 4.21
C GLY A 42 -3.57 -15.12 5.03
N MET A 43 -3.71 -14.75 6.31
CA MET A 43 -4.75 -15.28 7.20
C MET A 43 -6.16 -14.78 6.80
N PHE A 44 -6.33 -13.49 6.52
CA PHE A 44 -7.66 -12.91 6.31
C PHE A 44 -8.24 -13.08 4.91
N LEU A 45 -7.40 -13.29 3.89
CA LEU A 45 -7.86 -13.73 2.56
C LEU A 45 -8.46 -15.15 2.62
N SER A 46 -8.10 -15.94 3.65
CA SER A 46 -8.55 -17.32 3.82
C SER A 46 -9.70 -17.54 4.82
N VAL A 47 -9.95 -16.60 5.73
CA VAL A 47 -11.02 -16.65 6.75
C VAL A 47 -12.27 -15.90 6.26
N THR A 48 -12.45 -15.79 4.94
CA THR A 48 -13.54 -15.05 4.32
C THR A 48 -14.85 -15.82 4.36
N ASN A 49 -15.31 -16.10 5.58
CA ASN A 49 -16.71 -15.96 5.91
C ASN A 49 -17.02 -15.94 7.42
N ASP A 50 -16.03 -15.80 8.31
CA ASP A 50 -16.34 -15.57 9.71
C ASP A 50 -16.97 -14.19 9.93
N THR A 51 -18.06 -14.21 10.69
CA THR A 51 -18.85 -13.06 11.14
C THR A 51 -18.64 -12.82 12.64
N SER A 52 -17.73 -13.51 13.31
CA SER A 52 -17.47 -13.34 14.74
C SER A 52 -16.46 -12.24 15.04
N ASN A 53 -15.60 -11.92 14.07
CA ASN A 53 -14.72 -10.76 14.12
C ASN A 53 -13.88 -10.69 15.40
N LYS A 54 -13.40 -11.83 15.90
CA LYS A 54 -12.57 -11.91 17.12
C LYS A 54 -11.38 -12.85 16.91
N VAL A 55 -10.19 -12.43 17.35
CA VAL A 55 -8.99 -13.28 17.42
C VAL A 55 -8.35 -13.11 18.80
N THR A 56 -8.13 -14.22 19.52
CA THR A 56 -7.79 -14.22 20.96
C THR A 56 -6.36 -14.61 21.32
N ASP A 57 -5.62 -15.44 20.56
CA ASP A 57 -4.17 -15.66 20.75
C ASP A 57 -3.53 -16.46 19.58
N TYR A 58 -2.21 -16.33 19.38
CA TYR A 58 -1.44 -16.89 18.26
C TYR A 58 -1.16 -18.40 18.35
N SER A 59 -1.42 -19.05 19.49
CA SER A 59 -1.12 -20.47 19.73
C SER A 59 -2.25 -21.42 19.33
N GLU A 60 -3.40 -20.90 18.89
CA GLU A 60 -4.56 -21.70 18.45
C GLU A 60 -5.21 -21.04 17.23
N LEU A 61 -4.61 -21.20 16.06
CA LEU A 61 -5.23 -20.76 14.82
C LEU A 61 -6.58 -21.47 14.63
N THR A 62 -7.65 -20.68 14.67
CA THR A 62 -9.01 -21.13 14.43
C THR A 62 -9.34 -20.69 13.01
N ILE A 63 -9.31 -21.62 12.05
CA ILE A 63 -9.81 -21.36 10.70
C ILE A 63 -11.30 -21.68 10.72
N GLU A 64 -12.09 -20.75 10.23
CA GLU A 64 -13.51 -20.68 10.44
C GLU A 64 -14.21 -20.69 9.06
N TYR A 65 -14.95 -21.76 8.75
CA TYR A 65 -15.61 -21.96 7.45
C TYR A 65 -17.13 -21.84 7.59
N LEU A 66 -17.80 -21.04 6.75
CA LEU A 66 -19.27 -21.05 6.69
C LEU A 66 -19.75 -22.27 5.93
N ASN A 67 -20.52 -23.09 6.63
CA ASN A 67 -21.28 -24.17 6.04
C ASN A 67 -22.56 -23.54 5.46
N GLU A 68 -22.72 -23.50 4.13
CA GLU A 68 -23.88 -22.86 3.46
C GLU A 68 -25.25 -23.40 3.93
N ASN A 69 -25.26 -24.57 4.58
CA ASN A 69 -26.47 -25.24 5.05
C ASN A 69 -26.73 -25.11 6.56
N ASP A 70 -25.90 -24.36 7.32
CA ASP A 70 -26.08 -24.20 8.76
C ASP A 70 -26.65 -22.81 9.08
N SER A 71 -27.93 -22.77 9.44
CA SER A 71 -28.70 -21.52 9.67
C SER A 71 -28.14 -20.63 10.77
N ASN A 72 -27.16 -21.11 11.54
CA ASN A 72 -26.57 -20.40 12.67
C ASN A 72 -25.25 -19.67 12.37
N GLN A 73 -24.69 -19.77 11.15
CA GLN A 73 -23.49 -19.00 10.70
C GLN A 73 -22.33 -18.93 11.71
N ASN A 74 -22.17 -19.95 12.57
CA ASN A 74 -21.12 -19.94 13.57
C ASN A 74 -19.87 -20.60 13.00
N PRO A 75 -18.72 -19.97 13.21
CA PRO A 75 -17.47 -20.56 12.80
C PRO A 75 -17.12 -21.85 13.56
N SER A 76 -16.52 -22.82 12.87
CA SER A 76 -16.09 -24.10 13.44
C SER A 76 -14.56 -24.20 13.50
N LYS A 77 -14.00 -24.49 14.68
CA LYS A 77 -12.55 -24.67 14.88
C LYS A 77 -12.02 -25.84 14.06
N ILE A 78 -11.02 -25.58 13.22
CA ILE A 78 -10.21 -26.60 12.54
C ILE A 78 -9.08 -27.01 13.48
N GLN A 79 -9.01 -28.30 13.84
CA GLN A 79 -7.93 -28.84 14.66
C GLN A 79 -6.76 -29.26 13.75
N ILE A 80 -5.80 -28.36 13.57
CA ILE A 80 -4.46 -28.69 13.07
C ILE A 80 -3.51 -28.51 14.24
N GLU A 81 -2.79 -29.58 14.61
CA GLU A 81 -1.88 -29.59 15.77
C GLU A 81 -0.53 -28.93 15.47
N GLU A 82 -0.30 -28.51 14.22
CA GLU A 82 0.93 -27.88 13.72
C GLU A 82 0.79 -26.36 13.59
N ASN A 83 1.93 -25.65 13.60
CA ASN A 83 1.95 -24.20 13.50
C ASN A 83 1.70 -23.76 12.05
N ILE A 84 0.77 -22.84 11.81
CA ILE A 84 0.43 -22.41 10.45
C ILE A 84 1.37 -21.30 9.98
N GLN A 85 1.92 -21.47 8.77
CA GLN A 85 2.72 -20.49 8.05
C GLN A 85 1.88 -19.68 7.05
N LYS A 86 1.03 -20.35 6.26
CA LYS A 86 0.25 -19.70 5.20
C LYS A 86 -1.09 -20.40 5.01
N VAL A 87 -2.12 -19.64 4.64
CA VAL A 87 -3.41 -20.18 4.19
C VAL A 87 -3.77 -19.56 2.85
N THR A 88 -4.35 -20.36 1.96
CA THR A 88 -4.86 -19.93 0.66
C THR A 88 -6.23 -20.56 0.42
N VAL A 89 -7.06 -19.87 -0.35
CA VAL A 89 -8.45 -20.24 -0.59
C VAL A 89 -8.74 -20.08 -2.06
N GLY A 90 -9.27 -21.14 -2.66
CA GLY A 90 -9.86 -21.11 -3.99
C GLY A 90 -11.35 -20.81 -3.94
N TYR A 91 -12.08 -21.16 -4.99
CA TYR A 91 -13.53 -21.10 -5.02
C TYR A 91 -14.18 -22.12 -4.07
N ASP A 92 -13.69 -23.35 -4.10
CA ASP A 92 -14.25 -24.49 -3.36
C ASP A 92 -13.24 -25.20 -2.44
N ASN A 93 -12.00 -24.68 -2.39
CA ASN A 93 -10.90 -25.32 -1.69
C ASN A 93 -10.20 -24.39 -0.71
N VAL A 94 -9.59 -25.00 0.30
CA VAL A 94 -8.76 -24.32 1.30
C VAL A 94 -7.50 -25.13 1.48
N ALA A 95 -6.34 -24.48 1.45
CA ALA A 95 -5.05 -25.09 1.77
C ALA A 95 -4.30 -24.32 2.84
N ILE A 96 -3.65 -25.07 3.72
CA ILE A 96 -2.95 -24.59 4.91
C ILE A 96 -1.55 -25.17 4.88
N LEU A 97 -0.54 -24.32 4.83
CA LEU A 97 0.87 -24.65 4.94
C LEU A 97 1.31 -24.44 6.39
N THR A 98 1.98 -25.44 6.96
CA THR A 98 2.56 -25.37 8.30
C THR A 98 4.03 -24.94 8.26
N ILE A 99 4.57 -24.46 9.38
CA ILE A 99 6.00 -24.08 9.52
C ILE A 99 6.90 -25.30 9.28
N GLU A 100 6.38 -26.49 9.58
CA GLU A 100 7.03 -27.78 9.35
C GLU A 100 7.05 -28.19 7.87
N GLY A 101 6.38 -27.44 6.99
CA GLY A 101 6.31 -27.67 5.55
C GLY A 101 5.25 -28.69 5.13
N ASN A 102 4.30 -29.04 6.02
CA ASN A 102 3.16 -29.88 5.68
C ASN A 102 2.02 -29.05 5.10
N VAL A 103 1.23 -29.66 4.22
CA VAL A 103 0.07 -28.99 3.63
C VAL A 103 -1.20 -29.78 3.86
N PHE A 104 -2.13 -29.16 4.59
CA PHE A 104 -3.47 -29.69 4.82
C PHE A 104 -4.45 -28.97 3.91
N ALA A 105 -5.23 -29.72 3.14
CA ALA A 105 -6.21 -29.15 2.23
C ALA A 105 -7.54 -29.89 2.22
N LYS A 106 -8.60 -29.18 1.84
CA LYS A 106 -9.94 -29.70 1.61
C LYS A 106 -10.57 -29.02 0.39
N GLY A 107 -11.64 -29.61 -0.14
CA GLY A 107 -12.40 -29.10 -1.28
C GLY A 107 -12.96 -30.24 -2.13
N GLU A 108 -13.93 -29.93 -2.99
CA GLU A 108 -14.64 -30.94 -3.80
C GLU A 108 -13.70 -31.71 -4.72
N ASP A 109 -12.78 -31.00 -5.37
CA ASP A 109 -11.78 -31.61 -6.24
C ASP A 109 -10.51 -32.09 -5.51
N ILE A 110 -10.39 -31.79 -4.21
CA ILE A 110 -9.22 -32.15 -3.39
C ILE A 110 -9.46 -33.43 -2.59
N ASN A 111 -10.64 -33.55 -1.98
CA ASN A 111 -11.08 -34.70 -1.21
C ASN A 111 -12.52 -35.08 -1.60
N PRO A 112 -12.74 -35.71 -2.77
CA PRO A 112 -14.09 -35.95 -3.29
C PRO A 112 -14.97 -36.81 -2.39
N ASP A 113 -14.36 -37.73 -1.63
CA ASP A 113 -15.09 -38.61 -0.70
C ASP A 113 -15.60 -37.83 0.52
N ASN A 114 -14.83 -36.86 1.02
CA ASN A 114 -15.19 -36.02 2.16
C ASN A 114 -14.73 -34.55 1.95
N PRO A 115 -15.41 -33.75 1.10
CA PRO A 115 -14.93 -32.42 0.69
C PRO A 115 -14.71 -31.41 1.83
N LYS A 116 -15.31 -31.67 3.00
CA LYS A 116 -15.21 -30.81 4.19
C LYS A 116 -14.04 -31.17 5.11
N GLU A 117 -13.44 -32.34 4.92
CA GLU A 117 -12.38 -32.86 5.77
C GLU A 117 -11.00 -32.51 5.20
N PHE A 118 -10.11 -32.03 6.06
CA PHE A 118 -8.73 -31.76 5.70
C PHE A 118 -7.94 -33.05 5.58
N ILE A 119 -7.21 -33.18 4.47
CA ILE A 119 -6.24 -34.24 4.24
C ILE A 119 -4.84 -33.62 4.10
N ASN A 120 -3.82 -34.35 4.56
CA ASN A 120 -2.43 -33.92 4.38
C ASN A 120 -1.98 -34.24 2.95
N ILE A 121 -2.12 -33.27 2.04
CA ILE A 121 -1.80 -33.43 0.61
C ILE A 121 -0.29 -33.47 0.34
N SER A 122 0.56 -32.85 1.17
CA SER A 122 2.02 -32.95 0.99
C SER A 122 2.53 -34.37 1.26
N SER A 123 1.88 -35.11 2.15
CA SER A 123 2.20 -36.52 2.42
C SER A 123 1.92 -37.45 1.23
N LEU A 124 1.01 -37.05 0.33
CA LEU A 124 0.57 -37.80 -0.85
C LEU A 124 1.52 -37.66 -2.06
N ILE A 125 2.50 -36.74 -2.00
CA ILE A 125 3.53 -36.61 -3.02
C ILE A 125 4.35 -37.91 -3.10
N GLU A 126 4.46 -38.46 -4.31
CA GLU A 126 5.14 -39.75 -4.54
C GLU A 126 6.64 -39.67 -4.30
N ASP A 127 7.29 -38.58 -4.73
CA ASP A 127 8.71 -38.36 -4.47
C ASP A 127 8.94 -37.97 -3.01
N LYS A 128 9.62 -38.85 -2.28
CA LYS A 128 9.90 -38.67 -0.85
C LYS A 128 10.77 -37.46 -0.55
N ASN A 129 11.54 -36.97 -1.52
CA ASN A 129 12.39 -35.80 -1.33
C ASN A 129 11.59 -34.49 -1.38
N ASP A 130 10.37 -34.51 -1.92
CA ASP A 130 9.56 -33.33 -2.24
C ASP A 130 8.40 -33.10 -1.26
N LYS A 131 8.43 -33.74 -0.09
CA LYS A 131 7.35 -33.64 0.89
C LYS A 131 7.35 -32.34 1.71
N ILE A 132 8.45 -31.59 1.69
CA ILE A 132 8.59 -30.32 2.40
C ILE A 132 8.23 -29.18 1.44
N ILE A 133 7.15 -28.47 1.78
CA ILE A 133 6.61 -27.38 0.98
C ILE A 133 7.06 -26.03 1.55
N GLU A 134 7.48 -25.13 0.67
CA GLU A 134 7.91 -23.76 1.02
C GLU A 134 6.83 -22.72 0.75
N ASP A 135 6.00 -22.94 -0.27
CA ASP A 135 4.89 -22.03 -0.60
C ASP A 135 3.69 -22.77 -1.20
N ILE A 136 2.50 -22.18 -1.02
CA ILE A 136 1.23 -22.69 -1.55
C ILE A 136 0.42 -21.57 -2.21
N VAL A 137 -0.28 -21.91 -3.29
CA VAL A 137 -1.18 -21.00 -4.00
C VAL A 137 -2.43 -21.76 -4.46
N SER A 138 -3.62 -21.23 -4.21
CA SER A 138 -4.88 -21.74 -4.77
C SER A 138 -5.25 -21.05 -6.09
N GLY A 139 -5.74 -21.85 -7.04
CA GLY A 139 -6.59 -21.41 -8.15
C GLY A 139 -8.07 -21.60 -7.81
N TYR A 140 -8.94 -21.65 -8.83
CA TYR A 140 -10.38 -21.84 -8.65
C TYR A 140 -10.72 -23.14 -7.92
N SER A 141 -10.38 -24.30 -8.51
CA SER A 141 -10.56 -25.64 -7.90
C SER A 141 -9.26 -26.45 -7.90
N SER A 142 -8.11 -25.76 -7.94
CA SER A 142 -6.77 -26.33 -7.96
C SER A 142 -5.89 -25.73 -6.88
N ILE A 143 -4.91 -26.50 -6.40
CA ILE A 143 -3.90 -26.05 -5.43
C ILE A 143 -2.52 -26.38 -5.98
N TYR A 144 -1.60 -25.44 -5.84
CA TYR A 144 -0.22 -25.53 -6.28
C TYR A 144 0.73 -25.50 -5.10
N LEU A 145 1.72 -26.40 -5.11
CA LEU A 145 2.67 -26.62 -4.02
C LEU A 145 4.09 -26.40 -4.55
N LEU A 146 4.84 -25.45 -3.97
CA LEU A 146 6.26 -25.26 -4.25
C LEU A 146 7.09 -26.00 -3.20
N THR A 147 7.87 -27.00 -3.60
CA THR A 147 8.73 -27.78 -2.70
C THR A 147 10.06 -27.07 -2.46
N SER A 148 10.75 -27.44 -1.37
CA SER A 148 12.10 -26.94 -1.08
C SER A 148 13.17 -27.36 -2.09
N ASN A 149 12.88 -28.31 -2.97
CA ASN A 149 13.73 -28.66 -4.11
C ASN A 149 13.37 -27.88 -5.39
N GLN A 150 12.59 -26.80 -5.28
CA GLN A 150 12.14 -25.98 -6.41
C GLN A 150 11.30 -26.77 -7.44
N ASN A 151 10.54 -27.76 -6.99
CA ASN A 151 9.56 -28.46 -7.83
C ASN A 151 8.15 -27.95 -7.52
N VAL A 152 7.31 -27.87 -8.55
CA VAL A 152 5.90 -27.50 -8.40
C VAL A 152 5.02 -28.70 -8.66
N TYR A 153 4.14 -28.97 -7.69
CA TYR A 153 3.08 -29.96 -7.82
C TYR A 153 1.72 -29.28 -7.87
N GLY A 154 0.78 -29.87 -8.59
CA GLY A 154 -0.61 -29.42 -8.67
C GLY A 154 -1.58 -30.51 -8.24
N ILE A 155 -2.68 -30.16 -7.58
CA ILE A 155 -3.77 -31.07 -7.19
C ILE A 155 -5.13 -30.41 -7.46
N GLY A 156 -6.16 -31.21 -7.72
CA GLY A 156 -7.53 -30.73 -7.94
C GLY A 156 -7.97 -30.81 -9.39
N SER A 157 -8.84 -29.89 -9.78
CA SER A 157 -9.41 -29.83 -11.13
C SER A 157 -8.34 -29.52 -12.18
N ASN A 158 -8.53 -30.06 -13.39
CA ASN A 158 -7.81 -29.72 -14.61
C ASN A 158 -8.77 -29.38 -15.76
N HIS A 159 -10.01 -28.96 -15.47
CA HIS A 159 -11.04 -28.75 -16.51
C HIS A 159 -10.65 -27.75 -17.60
N TYR A 160 -9.87 -26.72 -17.24
CA TYR A 160 -9.31 -25.76 -18.18
C TYR A 160 -7.81 -25.94 -18.40
N CYS A 161 -7.29 -27.14 -18.12
CA CYS A 161 -5.87 -27.48 -18.18
C CYS A 161 -4.96 -26.71 -17.20
N GLN A 162 -5.52 -26.23 -16.08
CA GLN A 162 -4.79 -25.45 -15.08
C GLN A 162 -3.68 -26.21 -14.31
N LEU A 163 -3.55 -27.52 -14.50
CA LEU A 163 -2.44 -28.34 -14.02
C LEU A 163 -1.35 -28.55 -15.09
N GLY A 164 -1.50 -27.99 -16.29
CA GLY A 164 -0.52 -28.12 -17.38
C GLY A 164 -0.49 -29.50 -18.02
N PHE A 165 -1.64 -30.18 -18.01
CA PHE A 165 -1.89 -31.41 -18.76
C PHE A 165 -3.11 -31.23 -19.65
N ASP A 166 -3.13 -31.96 -20.77
CA ASP A 166 -4.30 -32.07 -21.64
C ASP A 166 -5.52 -32.63 -20.85
N TYR A 167 -6.69 -32.04 -21.11
CA TYR A 167 -7.93 -32.38 -20.38
C TYR A 167 -8.39 -33.81 -20.65
N GLU A 168 -8.26 -34.32 -21.88
CA GLU A 168 -8.63 -35.70 -22.19
C GLU A 168 -7.77 -36.71 -21.42
N THR A 169 -6.50 -36.36 -21.22
CA THR A 169 -5.53 -37.17 -20.47
C THR A 169 -5.73 -37.08 -18.96
N LEU A 170 -6.02 -35.89 -18.44
CA LEU A 170 -6.16 -35.64 -17.01
C LEU A 170 -7.28 -34.62 -16.77
N GLN A 171 -8.41 -35.07 -16.25
CA GLN A 171 -9.51 -34.15 -15.92
C GLN A 171 -9.37 -33.55 -14.51
N LYS A 172 -8.83 -34.33 -13.58
CA LYS A 172 -8.52 -33.96 -12.20
C LYS A 172 -7.51 -34.94 -11.60
N THR A 173 -6.91 -34.59 -10.47
CA THR A 173 -6.06 -35.50 -9.70
C THR A 173 -6.32 -35.38 -8.20
N GLU A 174 -6.41 -36.53 -7.54
CA GLU A 174 -6.59 -36.66 -6.08
C GLU A 174 -5.24 -36.76 -5.33
N LYS A 175 -4.12 -36.78 -6.07
CA LYS A 175 -2.76 -36.72 -5.53
C LYS A 175 -1.98 -35.63 -6.26
N PRO A 176 -1.08 -34.91 -5.57
CA PRO A 176 -0.31 -33.88 -6.24
C PRO A 176 0.55 -34.47 -7.37
N ILE A 177 0.42 -33.92 -8.57
CA ILE A 177 1.18 -34.31 -9.77
C ILE A 177 2.27 -33.28 -10.05
N LEU A 178 3.47 -33.73 -10.42
CA LEU A 178 4.57 -32.84 -10.76
C LEU A 178 4.25 -32.06 -12.05
N MET A 179 4.21 -30.74 -11.95
CA MET A 179 3.97 -29.83 -13.07
C MET A 179 5.29 -29.35 -13.70
N MET A 180 6.24 -28.89 -12.87
CA MET A 180 7.49 -28.28 -13.35
C MET A 180 8.60 -28.38 -12.31
N LYS A 181 9.86 -28.42 -12.77
CA LYS A 181 11.07 -28.35 -11.92
C LYS A 181 11.79 -27.00 -12.09
N ASN A 182 12.65 -26.66 -11.13
CA ASN A 182 13.44 -25.42 -11.08
C ASN A 182 12.59 -24.14 -11.04
N VAL A 183 11.50 -24.16 -10.29
CA VAL A 183 10.60 -23.02 -10.11
C VAL A 183 10.96 -22.26 -8.84
N SER A 184 10.94 -20.93 -8.93
CA SER A 184 11.23 -20.02 -7.83
C SER A 184 9.97 -19.41 -7.21
N LYS A 185 8.90 -19.20 -8.00
CA LYS A 185 7.63 -18.62 -7.54
C LYS A 185 6.45 -19.16 -8.35
N ILE A 186 5.29 -19.23 -7.70
CA ILE A 186 4.00 -19.59 -8.28
C ILE A 186 3.08 -18.37 -8.20
N PHE A 187 2.31 -18.11 -9.25
CA PHE A 187 1.31 -17.04 -9.28
C PHE A 187 -0.02 -17.56 -9.82
N SER A 188 -1.09 -17.37 -9.07
CA SER A 188 -2.47 -17.63 -9.47
C SER A 188 -3.39 -16.74 -8.66
N GLY A 189 -4.66 -16.70 -9.03
CA GLY A 189 -5.72 -15.99 -8.31
C GLY A 189 -6.69 -16.97 -7.68
N ASN A 190 -7.27 -16.61 -6.55
CA ASN A 190 -8.25 -17.43 -5.81
C ASN A 190 -9.47 -17.85 -6.66
N SER A 191 -9.76 -17.14 -7.75
CA SER A 191 -10.84 -17.47 -8.70
C SER A 191 -10.30 -17.67 -10.12
N SER A 192 -9.00 -17.88 -10.27
CA SER A 192 -8.34 -18.02 -11.56
C SER A 192 -8.34 -19.47 -12.02
N TYR A 193 -8.58 -19.67 -13.32
CA TYR A 193 -8.38 -20.94 -14.00
C TYR A 193 -7.04 -21.00 -14.74
N HIS A 194 -6.13 -20.05 -14.49
CA HIS A 194 -4.78 -20.02 -15.04
C HIS A 194 -3.73 -19.80 -13.96
N VAL A 195 -2.53 -20.32 -14.20
CA VAL A 195 -1.38 -20.25 -13.29
C VAL A 195 -0.12 -19.86 -14.05
N PHE A 196 0.76 -19.12 -13.38
CA PHE A 196 2.12 -18.85 -13.86
C PHE A 196 3.18 -19.44 -12.92
N LEU A 197 4.22 -20.00 -13.51
CA LEU A 197 5.40 -20.53 -12.83
C LEU A 197 6.64 -19.75 -13.30
N LEU A 198 7.36 -19.14 -12.36
CA LEU A 198 8.57 -18.38 -12.64
C LEU A 198 9.80 -19.19 -12.25
N ASN A 199 10.63 -19.54 -13.22
CA ASN A 199 11.85 -20.29 -12.94
C ASN A 199 12.99 -19.39 -12.40
N SER A 200 14.06 -20.02 -11.92
CA SER A 200 15.24 -19.31 -11.38
C SER A 200 15.96 -18.43 -12.41
N ASN A 201 15.73 -18.65 -13.71
CA ASN A 201 16.26 -17.84 -14.81
C ASN A 201 15.37 -16.64 -15.20
N GLN A 202 14.34 -16.31 -14.38
CA GLN A 202 13.35 -15.27 -14.68
C GLN A 202 12.51 -15.55 -15.94
N GLU A 203 12.40 -16.81 -16.35
CA GLU A 203 11.52 -17.23 -17.44
C GLU A 203 10.15 -17.60 -16.86
N LEU A 204 9.11 -16.99 -17.40
CA LEU A 204 7.73 -17.21 -16.99
C LEU A 204 7.06 -18.25 -17.88
N PHE A 205 6.43 -19.24 -17.27
CA PHE A 205 5.61 -20.25 -17.93
C PHE A 205 4.17 -20.12 -17.45
N GLY A 206 3.20 -20.41 -18.30
CA GLY A 206 1.80 -20.43 -17.90
C GLY A 206 1.00 -21.54 -18.58
N CYS A 207 -0.08 -21.95 -17.93
CA CYS A 207 -1.07 -22.89 -18.45
C CYS A 207 -2.46 -22.59 -17.87
N GLY A 208 -3.49 -23.23 -18.41
CA GLY A 208 -4.88 -23.05 -17.97
C GLY A 208 -5.78 -22.33 -18.97
N TYR A 209 -6.86 -21.74 -18.47
CA TYR A 209 -7.84 -21.00 -19.26
C TYR A 209 -7.21 -19.77 -19.93
N ASN A 210 -7.43 -19.60 -21.24
CA ASN A 210 -6.84 -18.51 -22.02
C ASN A 210 -7.81 -17.89 -23.05
N TYR A 211 -9.12 -17.97 -22.79
CA TYR A 211 -10.14 -17.45 -23.72
C TYR A 211 -10.03 -15.93 -23.94
N TYR A 212 -9.70 -15.18 -22.89
CA TYR A 212 -9.50 -13.73 -22.95
C TYR A 212 -8.03 -13.35 -23.08
N SER A 213 -7.17 -14.31 -23.44
CA SER A 213 -5.72 -14.11 -23.52
C SER A 213 -5.07 -13.69 -22.19
N GLN A 214 -5.62 -14.11 -21.05
CA GLN A 214 -5.09 -13.86 -19.70
C GLN A 214 -3.68 -14.44 -19.45
N LEU A 215 -3.15 -15.29 -20.33
CA LEU A 215 -1.77 -15.76 -20.33
C LEU A 215 -0.83 -14.91 -21.23
N GLY A 216 -1.37 -14.03 -22.08
CA GLY A 216 -0.57 -13.10 -22.89
C GLY A 216 0.16 -13.76 -24.08
N LEU A 217 -0.35 -14.88 -24.60
CA LEU A 217 0.32 -15.64 -25.66
C LEU A 217 0.05 -15.12 -27.08
N GLY A 218 -0.80 -14.09 -27.25
CA GLY A 218 -1.15 -13.53 -28.56
C GLY A 218 -2.08 -14.41 -29.40
N GLU A 219 -2.66 -15.46 -28.80
CA GLU A 219 -3.62 -16.35 -29.46
C GLU A 219 -5.04 -15.78 -29.31
N SER A 220 -5.68 -15.47 -30.44
CA SER A 220 -7.04 -14.92 -30.50
C SER A 220 -8.09 -15.93 -30.02
N ARG A 221 -9.21 -15.42 -29.48
CA ARG A 221 -10.49 -16.11 -29.21
C ARG A 221 -10.83 -17.14 -30.30
N LYS A 222 -10.32 -18.36 -30.17
CA LYS A 222 -10.82 -19.54 -30.89
C LYS A 222 -11.59 -20.34 -29.87
N GLU A 223 -12.64 -21.01 -30.32
CA GLU A 223 -13.38 -21.95 -29.48
C GLU A 223 -12.36 -22.93 -28.89
N GLU A 224 -12.28 -22.98 -27.55
CA GLU A 224 -11.36 -23.82 -26.76
C GLU A 224 -9.88 -23.39 -26.67
N THR A 225 -9.55 -22.11 -26.42
CA THR A 225 -8.17 -21.72 -26.06
C THR A 225 -7.86 -22.01 -24.57
N THR A 226 -7.65 -23.29 -24.24
CA THR A 226 -6.91 -23.69 -23.04
C THR A 226 -5.46 -23.97 -23.39
N ILE A 227 -4.54 -23.61 -22.51
CA ILE A 227 -3.13 -23.93 -22.66
C ILE A 227 -2.84 -25.22 -21.89
N GLU A 228 -2.86 -26.33 -22.62
CA GLU A 228 -2.75 -27.70 -22.11
C GLU A 228 -1.38 -28.04 -21.52
N LYS A 229 -0.33 -27.30 -21.87
CA LYS A 229 1.04 -27.53 -21.41
C LYS A 229 1.65 -26.22 -20.98
N LEU A 230 2.45 -26.26 -19.92
CA LEU A 230 3.22 -25.11 -19.48
C LEU A 230 4.03 -24.52 -20.63
N THR A 231 3.63 -23.32 -21.04
CA THR A 231 4.16 -22.64 -22.22
C THR A 231 4.89 -21.38 -21.77
N LYS A 232 6.09 -21.16 -22.30
CA LYS A 232 6.88 -19.97 -21.97
C LYS A 232 6.19 -18.73 -22.53
N ILE A 233 5.85 -17.79 -21.65
CA ILE A 233 5.25 -16.51 -22.03
C ILE A 233 6.31 -15.64 -22.70
N GLN A 234 5.98 -15.12 -23.89
CA GLN A 234 6.88 -14.30 -24.71
C GLN A 234 6.55 -12.80 -24.54
N ASN A 235 7.40 -11.94 -25.12
CA ASN A 235 7.19 -10.48 -25.15
C ASN A 235 7.12 -9.80 -23.77
N ILE A 236 7.62 -10.45 -22.72
CA ILE A 236 7.78 -9.82 -21.41
C ILE A 236 8.95 -8.82 -21.49
N PRO A 237 8.75 -7.55 -21.09
CA PRO A 237 9.82 -6.56 -21.08
C PRO A 237 11.01 -6.99 -20.21
N LYS A 238 12.22 -6.60 -20.61
CA LYS A 238 13.44 -6.85 -19.84
C LYS A 238 13.31 -6.31 -18.42
N GLY A 239 13.75 -7.13 -17.46
CA GLY A 239 13.77 -6.82 -16.04
C GLY A 239 13.50 -8.07 -15.20
N LYS A 240 13.55 -7.91 -13.88
CA LYS A 240 13.24 -8.98 -12.94
C LYS A 240 11.75 -8.98 -12.63
N ILE A 241 11.07 -10.12 -12.81
CA ILE A 241 9.67 -10.28 -12.43
C ILE A 241 9.59 -10.36 -10.90
N ILE A 242 8.84 -9.45 -10.32
CA ILE A 242 8.70 -9.33 -8.87
C ILE A 242 7.46 -10.05 -8.39
N ASP A 243 6.32 -9.76 -9.03
CA ASP A 243 5.01 -10.26 -8.65
C ASP A 243 4.07 -10.34 -9.87
N ILE A 244 3.10 -11.25 -9.81
CA ILE A 244 2.03 -11.39 -10.80
C ILE A 244 0.73 -11.67 -10.06
N GLN A 245 -0.30 -10.92 -10.40
CA GLN A 245 -1.64 -11.06 -9.84
C GLN A 245 -2.61 -11.44 -10.94
N CYS A 246 -3.32 -12.55 -10.71
CA CYS A 246 -4.26 -13.11 -11.66
C CYS A 246 -5.69 -12.77 -11.20
N GLY A 247 -6.41 -12.04 -12.02
CA GLY A 247 -7.87 -11.93 -11.92
C GLY A 247 -8.56 -13.17 -12.47
N TYR A 248 -9.88 -13.09 -12.66
CA TYR A 248 -10.67 -14.18 -13.25
C TYR A 248 -10.24 -14.46 -14.71
N VAL A 249 -10.03 -13.38 -15.48
CA VAL A 249 -9.77 -13.40 -16.92
C VAL A 249 -8.73 -12.36 -17.37
N HIS A 250 -7.95 -11.84 -16.44
CA HIS A 250 -6.85 -10.91 -16.71
C HIS A 250 -5.66 -11.14 -15.78
N SER A 251 -4.50 -10.61 -16.16
CA SER A 251 -3.26 -10.71 -15.40
C SER A 251 -2.52 -9.39 -15.38
N ILE A 252 -1.91 -9.07 -14.24
CA ILE A 252 -1.04 -7.90 -14.06
C ILE A 252 0.28 -8.34 -13.44
N MET A 253 1.38 -7.87 -14.00
CA MET A 253 2.74 -8.23 -13.65
C MET A 253 3.55 -6.98 -13.29
N LEU A 254 4.35 -7.08 -12.24
CA LEU A 254 5.29 -6.06 -11.80
C LEU A 254 6.72 -6.49 -12.15
N ILE A 255 7.45 -5.64 -12.89
CA ILE A 255 8.82 -5.89 -13.32
C ILE A 255 9.74 -4.78 -12.78
N GLU A 256 10.83 -5.15 -12.10
CA GLU A 256 11.94 -4.24 -11.75
C GLU A 256 12.82 -4.02 -12.97
N ASN A 257 13.10 -2.76 -13.31
CA ASN A 257 14.04 -2.44 -14.38
C ASN A 257 15.48 -2.78 -13.97
N GLU A 258 16.22 -3.36 -14.91
CA GLU A 258 17.67 -3.42 -14.83
C GLU A 258 18.24 -2.05 -15.20
N ASN A 259 18.65 -1.24 -14.20
CA ASN A 259 19.38 -0.01 -14.47
C ASN A 259 20.83 -0.37 -14.83
N GLU A 260 21.11 -0.60 -16.11
CA GLU A 260 22.46 -0.94 -16.59
C GLU A 260 23.49 0.21 -16.43
N ASN A 261 23.07 1.45 -16.11
CA ASN A 261 23.93 2.64 -16.15
C ASN A 261 23.89 3.55 -14.90
N GLU A 262 23.30 3.15 -13.79
CA GLU A 262 23.22 4.01 -12.59
C GLU A 262 24.21 3.63 -11.49
N ASN A 263 24.82 4.67 -10.92
CA ASN A 263 25.78 4.62 -9.82
C ASN A 263 25.18 3.82 -8.63
N PRO A 264 25.86 2.79 -8.07
CA PRO A 264 25.29 1.89 -7.06
C PRO A 264 24.82 2.58 -5.76
N LYS A 265 25.18 3.85 -5.54
CA LYS A 265 24.69 4.68 -4.42
C LYS A 265 23.42 5.49 -4.74
N ARG A 266 22.92 5.44 -5.98
CA ARG A 266 21.74 6.14 -6.49
C ARG A 266 20.92 5.20 -7.40
N LYS A 267 20.63 3.99 -6.92
CA LYS A 267 19.74 3.07 -7.64
C LYS A 267 18.32 3.63 -7.54
N LEU A 268 17.87 4.36 -8.55
CA LEU A 268 16.46 4.74 -8.66
C LEU A 268 15.69 3.49 -9.06
N TYR A 269 14.94 2.90 -8.12
CA TYR A 269 14.07 1.79 -8.43
C TYR A 269 13.02 2.23 -9.45
N SER A 270 13.17 1.79 -10.69
CA SER A 270 12.18 2.03 -11.74
C SER A 270 11.52 0.70 -12.09
N TRP A 271 10.19 0.73 -12.24
CA TRP A 271 9.39 -0.47 -12.44
C TRP A 271 8.53 -0.32 -13.67
N LYS A 272 8.11 -1.44 -14.22
CA LYS A 272 7.12 -1.53 -15.29
C LYS A 272 5.96 -2.34 -14.78
N ILE A 273 4.76 -1.88 -15.11
CA ILE A 273 3.54 -2.64 -14.89
C ILE A 273 3.09 -3.13 -16.24
N ILE A 274 2.91 -4.44 -16.32
CA ILE A 274 2.52 -5.13 -17.53
C ILE A 274 1.15 -5.74 -17.31
N SER A 275 0.21 -5.54 -18.23
CA SER A 275 -1.15 -6.07 -18.13
C SER A 275 -1.53 -6.81 -19.41
N PHE A 276 -2.35 -7.83 -19.30
CA PHE A 276 -2.90 -8.59 -20.43
C PHE A 276 -4.13 -9.38 -20.02
N GLY A 277 -4.99 -9.70 -20.97
CA GLY A 277 -6.27 -10.37 -20.74
C GLY A 277 -7.48 -9.56 -21.20
N ASP A 278 -8.62 -9.87 -20.56
CA ASP A 278 -9.88 -9.13 -20.67
C ASP A 278 -9.71 -7.67 -20.22
N ASN A 279 -10.40 -6.76 -20.89
CA ASN A 279 -10.41 -5.35 -20.53
C ASN A 279 -11.79 -4.69 -20.71
N ASP A 280 -12.87 -5.47 -20.77
CA ASP A 280 -14.22 -4.96 -21.03
C ASP A 280 -14.65 -3.85 -20.04
N TYR A 281 -14.08 -3.82 -18.82
CA TYR A 281 -14.36 -2.82 -17.78
C TYR A 281 -13.18 -1.86 -17.49
N GLY A 282 -12.10 -1.93 -18.25
CA GLY A 282 -10.89 -1.13 -18.05
C GLY A 282 -9.97 -1.66 -16.94
N GLU A 283 -10.10 -2.94 -16.57
CA GLU A 283 -9.33 -3.62 -15.51
C GLU A 283 -7.83 -3.66 -15.79
N LEU A 284 -7.40 -3.57 -17.06
CA LEU A 284 -6.00 -3.52 -17.44
C LEU A 284 -5.39 -2.13 -17.24
N GLY A 285 -6.17 -1.09 -16.98
CA GLY A 285 -5.64 0.25 -16.71
C GLY A 285 -4.96 0.92 -17.92
N THR A 286 -5.22 0.45 -19.14
CA THR A 286 -4.67 0.98 -20.40
C THR A 286 -5.29 2.32 -20.85
N GLY A 287 -6.33 2.80 -20.16
CA GLY A 287 -7.06 4.01 -20.52
C GLY A 287 -8.15 3.78 -21.59
N ASN A 288 -8.41 2.53 -21.96
CA ASN A 288 -9.50 2.10 -22.83
C ASN A 288 -10.10 0.79 -22.31
N THR A 289 -11.05 0.22 -23.06
CA THR A 289 -11.67 -1.08 -22.75
C THR A 289 -11.35 -2.13 -23.82
N GLU A 290 -10.14 -2.07 -24.40
CA GLU A 290 -9.70 -3.04 -25.41
C GLU A 290 -8.84 -4.12 -24.76
N ASP A 291 -9.22 -5.38 -24.93
CA ASP A 291 -8.45 -6.55 -24.51
C ASP A 291 -7.00 -6.49 -24.99
N GLN A 292 -6.10 -7.06 -24.20
CA GLN A 292 -4.68 -7.10 -24.52
C GLN A 292 -4.24 -8.55 -24.64
N LEU A 293 -4.08 -9.01 -25.88
CA LEU A 293 -3.74 -10.40 -26.20
C LEU A 293 -2.30 -10.77 -25.85
N ILE A 294 -1.44 -9.76 -25.73
CA ILE A 294 -0.02 -9.88 -25.38
C ILE A 294 0.30 -8.93 -24.22
N PRO A 295 1.35 -9.21 -23.43
CA PRO A 295 1.74 -8.34 -22.34
C PRO A 295 2.03 -6.92 -22.83
N ILE A 296 1.24 -5.95 -22.37
CA ILE A 296 1.45 -4.53 -22.68
C ILE A 296 1.93 -3.79 -21.44
N GLN A 297 2.93 -2.93 -21.61
CA GLN A 297 3.37 -2.05 -20.54
C GLN A 297 2.35 -0.90 -20.39
N ILE A 298 1.81 -0.76 -19.19
CA ILE A 298 1.02 0.42 -18.81
C ILE A 298 1.99 1.56 -18.56
N GLU A 299 1.78 2.68 -19.27
CA GLU A 299 2.42 3.94 -18.91
C GLU A 299 1.70 4.52 -17.69
N LEU A 300 2.21 4.20 -16.51
CA LEU A 300 1.88 5.00 -15.34
C LEU A 300 2.45 6.42 -15.54
N PRO A 301 1.76 7.48 -15.05
CA PRO A 301 2.40 8.78 -14.91
C PRO A 301 3.73 8.55 -14.17
N LYS A 302 4.83 9.13 -14.68
CA LYS A 302 6.20 8.91 -14.18
C LYS A 302 6.31 9.28 -12.70
N LEU A 303 5.91 8.37 -11.83
CA LEU A 303 6.07 8.46 -10.39
C LEU A 303 7.52 8.04 -10.12
N ARG A 304 8.37 9.03 -9.87
CA ARG A 304 9.72 8.79 -9.34
C ARG A 304 9.55 8.31 -7.90
N PHE A 305 9.58 7.01 -7.69
CA PHE A 305 9.61 6.44 -6.36
C PHE A 305 11.08 6.38 -5.89
N ASN A 306 11.38 7.04 -4.77
CA ASN A 306 12.72 7.18 -4.21
C ASN A 306 12.94 6.30 -2.96
N GLU A 307 12.07 5.32 -2.69
CA GLU A 307 12.12 4.48 -1.49
C GLU A 307 12.14 2.99 -1.84
N ASP A 308 12.54 2.15 -0.89
CA ASP A 308 12.65 0.68 -0.98
C ASP A 308 11.24 0.04 -1.05
N ILE A 309 11.03 -0.87 -2.00
CA ILE A 309 9.68 -1.22 -2.54
C ILE A 309 9.27 -2.64 -2.15
N SER A 310 9.83 -3.19 -1.07
CA SER A 310 9.38 -4.48 -0.53
C SER A 310 7.88 -4.51 -0.15
N ASN A 311 7.23 -3.34 -0.03
CA ASN A 311 5.90 -3.19 0.57
C ASN A 311 4.78 -2.82 -0.42
N TYR A 312 5.01 -2.89 -1.73
CA TYR A 312 3.98 -2.63 -2.74
C TYR A 312 3.38 -3.93 -3.25
N HIS A 313 2.05 -3.98 -3.30
CA HIS A 313 1.32 -5.11 -3.84
C HIS A 313 0.36 -4.63 -4.91
N VAL A 314 0.35 -5.33 -6.04
CA VAL A 314 -0.74 -5.23 -7.00
C VAL A 314 -1.91 -6.04 -6.44
N LEU A 315 -3.14 -5.54 -6.55
CA LEU A 315 -4.34 -6.30 -6.21
C LEU A 315 -5.23 -6.35 -7.45
N CYS A 316 -5.47 -7.56 -7.97
CA CYS A 316 -6.45 -7.84 -9.02
C CYS A 316 -7.66 -8.54 -8.37
N GLY A 317 -8.85 -7.96 -8.53
CA GLY A 317 -10.10 -8.59 -8.09
C GLY A 317 -10.84 -9.22 -9.29
N ALA A 318 -11.71 -10.19 -9.03
CA ALA A 318 -12.48 -10.89 -10.07
C ALA A 318 -13.35 -9.96 -10.95
N PHE A 319 -13.76 -8.79 -10.44
CA PHE A 319 -14.64 -7.83 -11.13
C PHE A 319 -14.32 -6.36 -10.80
N HIS A 320 -13.12 -6.06 -10.25
CA HIS A 320 -12.78 -4.71 -9.78
C HIS A 320 -11.61 -4.12 -10.55
N LYS A 321 -11.61 -2.78 -10.71
CA LYS A 321 -10.46 -2.00 -11.19
C LYS A 321 -9.21 -2.39 -10.39
N SER A 322 -8.11 -2.63 -11.10
CA SER A 322 -6.82 -2.94 -10.50
C SER A 322 -6.31 -1.75 -9.68
N PHE A 323 -5.89 -2.01 -8.44
CA PHE A 323 -5.30 -0.99 -7.57
C PHE A 323 -3.89 -1.43 -7.18
N ILE A 324 -2.94 -0.53 -7.34
CA ILE A 324 -1.62 -0.66 -6.72
C ILE A 324 -1.78 -0.10 -5.31
N TYR A 325 -1.66 -0.97 -4.31
CA TYR A 325 -1.76 -0.57 -2.92
C TYR A 325 -0.36 -0.24 -2.39
N TYR A 326 -0.19 1.03 -2.00
CA TYR A 326 0.93 1.51 -1.21
C TYR A 326 0.60 1.35 0.27
N SER A 327 1.46 0.65 1.01
CA SER A 327 1.51 0.81 2.46
C SER A 327 2.40 2.02 2.74
N PRO A 328 1.86 3.17 3.19
CA PRO A 328 2.70 4.32 3.48
C PRO A 328 3.67 3.97 4.60
N PRO A 329 4.96 4.32 4.48
CA PRO A 329 5.90 4.19 5.58
C PRO A 329 5.33 4.99 6.75
N SER A 330 5.25 4.31 7.88
CA SER A 330 5.02 4.98 9.14
C SER A 330 6.18 5.92 9.46
N PHE A 331 5.82 7.09 10.00
CA PHE A 331 6.65 8.09 10.70
C PHE A 331 7.22 9.26 9.88
N SER A 332 6.69 10.46 10.18
CA SER A 332 7.46 11.71 10.27
C SER A 332 6.77 12.79 11.11
N ASN A 333 7.59 13.49 11.90
CA ASN A 333 7.26 14.78 12.51
C ASN A 333 7.56 15.91 11.48
N LEU A 334 7.23 17.17 11.81
CA LEU A 334 7.37 18.31 10.90
C LEU A 334 8.83 18.55 10.44
N GLU A 335 9.78 18.15 11.27
CA GLU A 335 11.21 18.21 11.02
C GLU A 335 11.64 17.23 9.91
N GLU A 336 11.21 15.97 10.02
CA GLU A 336 11.46 14.95 9.00
C GLU A 336 10.73 15.25 7.69
N ASP A 337 9.53 15.83 7.76
CA ASP A 337 8.81 16.30 6.58
C ASP A 337 9.59 17.37 5.81
N LEU A 338 10.23 18.30 6.52
CA LEU A 338 11.07 19.31 5.91
C LEU A 338 12.36 18.73 5.33
N ILE A 339 13.00 17.76 5.99
CA ILE A 339 14.16 17.05 5.41
C ILE A 339 13.75 16.36 4.11
N ARG A 340 12.64 15.62 4.11
CA ARG A 340 12.11 14.97 2.89
C ARG A 340 11.76 15.97 1.81
N LEU A 341 11.25 17.15 2.18
CA LEU A 341 11.00 18.23 1.22
C LEU A 341 12.32 18.70 0.59
N PHE A 342 13.38 18.89 1.39
CA PHE A 342 14.69 19.30 0.88
C PHE A 342 15.28 18.30 -0.13
N GLU A 343 15.04 17.00 0.07
CA GLU A 343 15.47 15.96 -0.87
C GLU A 343 14.69 15.98 -2.21
N ARG A 344 13.56 16.69 -2.28
CA ARG A 344 12.69 16.78 -3.47
C ARG A 344 13.01 18.02 -4.29
N LYS A 345 13.80 17.82 -5.34
CA LYS A 345 14.29 18.88 -6.22
C LYS A 345 13.21 19.45 -7.14
N GLU A 346 12.11 18.73 -7.35
CA GLU A 346 11.04 19.11 -8.28
C GLU A 346 10.29 20.39 -7.87
N PHE A 347 10.37 20.78 -6.60
CA PHE A 347 9.67 21.94 -6.05
C PHE A 347 10.63 23.08 -5.67
N CYS A 348 11.92 22.93 -5.93
CA CYS A 348 12.92 23.94 -5.66
C CYS A 348 12.81 25.11 -6.65
N ASP A 349 12.95 26.32 -6.13
CA ASP A 349 12.81 27.59 -6.86
C ASP A 349 14.03 28.51 -6.66
N ILE A 350 15.07 28.02 -5.97
CA ILE A 350 16.36 28.69 -5.80
C ILE A 350 17.50 27.68 -5.83
N SER A 351 18.65 28.08 -6.37
CA SER A 351 19.83 27.23 -6.53
C SER A 351 21.10 27.90 -6.02
N PHE A 352 21.99 27.12 -5.41
CA PHE A 352 23.27 27.55 -4.87
C PHE A 352 24.42 26.79 -5.51
N LYS A 353 25.53 27.47 -5.80
CA LYS A 353 26.74 26.86 -6.36
C LYS A 353 27.80 26.61 -5.30
N THR A 354 28.37 25.41 -5.29
CA THR A 354 29.47 24.99 -4.40
C THR A 354 30.84 25.40 -4.95
N GLU A 355 31.91 25.17 -4.18
CA GLU A 355 33.30 25.45 -4.59
C GLU A 355 33.69 24.76 -5.92
N ASN A 356 33.20 23.54 -6.13
CA ASN A 356 33.49 22.75 -7.33
C ASN A 356 32.48 22.99 -8.47
N GLY A 357 31.57 23.96 -8.33
CA GLY A 357 30.53 24.26 -9.32
C GLY A 357 29.33 23.31 -9.30
N GLU A 358 29.22 22.44 -8.31
CA GLU A 358 28.03 21.59 -8.12
C GLU A 358 26.84 22.45 -7.64
N ILE A 359 25.62 22.03 -7.96
CA ILE A 359 24.40 22.79 -7.68
C ILE A 359 23.61 22.12 -6.55
N ILE A 360 23.22 22.92 -5.55
CA ILE A 360 22.22 22.58 -4.55
C ILE A 360 20.97 23.38 -4.81
N GLU A 361 19.83 22.72 -4.82
CA GLU A 361 18.52 23.33 -5.04
C GLU A 361 17.76 23.36 -3.72
N ALA A 362 17.01 24.44 -3.48
CA ALA A 362 16.26 24.63 -2.24
C ALA A 362 14.94 25.39 -2.51
N HIS A 363 14.15 25.54 -1.45
CA HIS A 363 12.86 26.21 -1.44
C HIS A 363 12.98 27.60 -0.81
N LYS A 364 12.76 28.65 -1.60
CA LYS A 364 12.80 30.07 -1.20
C LYS A 364 11.82 30.35 -0.07
N LEU A 365 10.63 29.75 -0.09
CA LEU A 365 9.65 29.88 0.99
C LEU A 365 10.23 29.41 2.34
N ILE A 366 10.91 28.27 2.36
CA ILE A 366 11.52 27.75 3.59
C ILE A 366 12.66 28.66 4.04
N LEU A 367 13.57 29.02 3.12
CA LEU A 367 14.68 29.92 3.45
C LEU A 367 14.19 31.28 3.99
N LYS A 368 13.12 31.84 3.43
CA LYS A 368 12.53 33.12 3.87
C LYS A 368 12.21 33.17 5.36
N TYR A 369 11.75 32.05 5.91
CA TYR A 369 11.28 31.98 7.28
C TYR A 369 12.32 31.39 8.24
N ARG A 370 13.35 30.73 7.70
CA ARG A 370 14.43 30.07 8.46
C ARG A 370 15.71 30.90 8.51
N LEU A 371 15.83 31.94 7.68
CA LEU A 371 16.85 32.97 7.76
C LEU A 371 16.33 34.17 8.57
N ASN A 372 17.20 34.92 9.23
CA ASN A 372 16.83 36.10 10.03
C ASN A 372 16.31 37.27 9.16
N GLN A 373 16.88 37.47 7.97
CA GLN A 373 16.55 38.53 6.99
C GLN A 373 16.81 38.09 5.54
N ILE A 374 15.76 37.61 4.85
CA ILE A 374 15.88 36.95 3.54
C ILE A 374 16.66 37.75 2.48
N GLU A 375 16.41 39.07 2.35
CA GLU A 375 16.95 39.88 1.25
C GLU A 375 18.48 40.02 1.33
N ILE A 376 19.04 39.96 2.55
CA ILE A 376 20.48 40.13 2.80
C ILE A 376 21.17 38.77 2.95
N GLU A 377 20.46 37.76 3.43
CA GLU A 377 21.09 36.53 3.90
C GLU A 377 21.14 35.40 2.88
N ILE A 378 20.35 35.46 1.80
CA ILE A 378 20.53 34.54 0.66
C ILE A 378 21.91 34.76 0.01
N GLU A 379 22.34 36.01 -0.14
CA GLU A 379 23.65 36.34 -0.71
C GLU A 379 24.79 35.86 0.20
N LYS A 380 24.67 36.10 1.51
CA LYS A 380 25.63 35.59 2.51
C LYS A 380 25.68 34.06 2.51
N LEU A 381 24.53 33.41 2.45
CA LEU A 381 24.45 31.95 2.37
C LEU A 381 25.14 31.45 1.09
N GLN A 382 24.90 32.09 -0.05
CA GLN A 382 25.60 31.77 -1.30
C GLN A 382 27.12 31.98 -1.20
N GLU A 383 27.58 33.03 -0.52
CA GLU A 383 29.02 33.24 -0.30
C GLU A 383 29.63 32.10 0.53
N ILE A 384 28.94 31.63 1.58
CA ILE A 384 29.38 30.50 2.40
C ILE A 384 29.39 29.22 1.56
N ILE A 385 28.29 28.90 0.88
CA ILE A 385 28.16 27.67 0.06
C ILE A 385 29.20 27.61 -1.05
N SER A 386 29.56 28.75 -1.65
CA SER A 386 30.60 28.82 -2.70
C SER A 386 32.00 28.40 -2.25
N LYS A 387 32.24 28.30 -0.94
CA LYS A 387 33.52 27.89 -0.33
C LYS A 387 33.45 26.51 0.31
N LYS A 388 32.40 25.72 0.03
CA LYS A 388 32.14 24.43 0.66
C LYS A 388 32.00 23.33 -0.37
N SER A 389 32.32 22.10 0.06
CA SER A 389 32.00 20.89 -0.70
C SER A 389 30.49 20.66 -0.76
N ILE A 390 30.01 19.84 -1.71
CA ILE A 390 28.60 19.43 -1.78
C ILE A 390 28.12 18.76 -0.49
N LYS A 391 29.00 18.00 0.17
CA LYS A 391 28.67 17.30 1.42
C LYS A 391 28.42 18.28 2.56
N GLU A 392 29.33 19.23 2.75
CA GLU A 392 29.19 20.26 3.80
C GLU A 392 28.00 21.17 3.52
N SER A 393 27.79 21.50 2.25
CA SER A 393 26.67 22.34 1.83
C SER A 393 25.33 21.64 2.09
N ASN A 394 25.20 20.34 1.79
CA ASN A 394 24.00 19.57 2.15
C ASN A 394 23.76 19.55 3.66
N GLN A 395 24.81 19.41 4.48
CA GLN A 395 24.68 19.49 5.93
C GLN A 395 24.15 20.86 6.38
N ILE A 396 24.59 21.96 5.75
CA ILE A 396 24.07 23.30 6.05
C ILE A 396 22.55 23.38 5.80
N PHE A 397 22.09 22.92 4.64
CA PHE A 397 20.66 22.92 4.33
C PHE A 397 19.87 21.98 5.23
N GLU A 398 20.40 20.81 5.56
CA GLU A 398 19.76 19.89 6.51
C GLU A 398 19.56 20.56 7.89
N MET A 399 20.54 21.34 8.39
CA MET A 399 20.36 22.12 9.63
C MET A 399 19.28 23.21 9.49
N ILE A 400 19.23 23.90 8.35
CA ILE A 400 18.22 24.93 8.06
C ILE A 400 16.80 24.34 8.09
N TYR A 401 16.61 23.16 7.49
CA TYR A 401 15.31 22.51 7.38
C TYR A 401 14.89 21.75 8.65
N SER A 402 15.84 21.23 9.43
CA SER A 402 15.53 20.34 10.55
C SER A 402 15.70 20.94 11.95
N ASN A 403 16.31 22.11 12.14
CA ASN A 403 16.74 22.58 13.47
C ASN A 403 17.79 21.68 14.16
N ARG A 404 18.25 20.57 13.55
CA ARG A 404 19.31 19.71 14.10
C ARG A 404 20.66 20.34 13.84
N ILE A 405 21.49 20.48 14.88
CA ILE A 405 22.90 20.85 14.71
C ILE A 405 23.69 19.59 14.36
N ILE A 406 23.84 19.32 13.06
CA ILE A 406 24.53 18.14 12.53
C ILE A 406 26.04 18.30 12.59
N ASN A 407 26.53 19.54 12.37
CA ASN A 407 27.95 19.86 12.36
C ASN A 407 28.19 21.20 13.09
N PRO A 408 28.70 21.17 14.34
CA PRO A 408 28.92 22.38 15.15
C PRO A 408 29.86 23.41 14.51
N LYS A 409 30.82 22.96 13.70
CA LYS A 409 31.76 23.87 13.01
C LYS A 409 31.02 24.65 11.93
N LEU A 410 30.28 23.97 11.06
CA LEU A 410 29.47 24.63 10.03
C LEU A 410 28.38 25.50 10.66
N TYR A 411 27.74 25.03 11.74
CA TYR A 411 26.77 25.84 12.48
C TYR A 411 27.36 27.15 12.98
N SER A 412 28.60 27.15 13.51
CA SER A 412 29.24 28.37 13.98
C SER A 412 29.46 29.42 12.88
N GLU A 413 29.57 29.00 11.63
CA GLU A 413 29.75 29.86 10.45
C GLU A 413 28.40 30.45 9.97
N ILE A 414 27.29 29.76 10.18
CA ILE A 414 25.95 30.18 9.72
C ILE A 414 25.03 30.69 10.83
N LYS A 415 25.41 30.59 12.11
CA LYS A 415 24.56 30.93 13.27
C LYS A 415 24.01 32.37 13.25
N GLU A 416 24.69 33.29 12.59
CA GLU A 416 24.28 34.71 12.52
C GLU A 416 23.25 34.95 11.41
N ILE A 417 23.13 34.03 10.45
CA ILE A 417 22.18 34.13 9.32
C ILE A 417 20.96 33.21 9.48
N ILE A 418 21.04 32.15 10.28
CA ILE A 418 19.91 31.23 10.49
C ILE A 418 19.16 31.51 11.79
N ASN A 419 17.84 31.34 11.78
CA ASN A 419 16.98 31.39 12.95
C ASN A 419 16.61 29.97 13.41
N LEU A 420 17.47 29.33 14.21
CA LEU A 420 17.14 28.04 14.85
C LEU A 420 16.53 28.20 16.25
N ASN A 421 16.40 29.43 16.77
CA ASN A 421 15.80 29.67 18.09
C ASN A 421 14.28 29.47 18.06
N GLU A 422 13.67 29.66 16.89
CA GLU A 422 12.26 29.39 16.67
C GLU A 422 12.04 27.91 16.33
N SER A 423 11.00 27.31 16.94
CA SER A 423 10.58 25.95 16.60
C SER A 423 10.04 25.90 15.18
N ILE A 424 10.06 24.70 14.58
CA ILE A 424 9.57 24.52 13.22
C ILE A 424 8.05 24.79 13.17
N GLU A 425 7.32 24.43 14.22
CA GLU A 425 5.88 24.67 14.36
C GLU A 425 5.52 26.15 14.33
N GLU A 426 6.25 27.00 15.08
CA GLU A 426 6.02 28.46 15.06
C GLU A 426 6.41 29.06 13.70
N THR A 427 7.49 28.55 13.09
CA THR A 427 7.87 28.94 11.73
C THR A 427 6.73 28.66 10.74
N MET A 428 6.17 27.44 10.75
CA MET A 428 5.09 27.05 9.85
C MET A 428 3.79 27.80 10.12
N LYS A 429 3.51 28.12 11.38
CA LYS A 429 2.39 28.97 11.75
C LYS A 429 2.53 30.39 11.19
N ARG A 430 3.73 30.98 11.20
CA ARG A 430 3.98 32.27 10.53
C ARG A 430 3.80 32.20 9.02
N ILE A 431 4.20 31.09 8.38
CA ILE A 431 3.94 30.85 6.95
C ILE A 431 2.44 30.78 6.70
N TYR A 432 1.71 29.98 7.49
CA TYR A 432 0.27 29.80 7.36
C TYR A 432 -0.54 31.10 7.57
N LEU A 433 -0.12 31.97 8.49
CA LEU A 433 -0.80 33.23 8.78
C LEU A 433 -0.53 34.33 7.74
N ASN A 434 0.48 34.17 6.89
CA ASN A 434 0.81 35.16 5.86
C ASN A 434 0.01 34.92 4.58
N GLU A 435 -0.96 35.80 4.30
CA GLU A 435 -1.83 35.71 3.11
C GLU A 435 -1.06 35.77 1.78
N ASN A 436 0.13 36.39 1.75
CA ASN A 436 0.92 36.49 0.52
C ASN A 436 1.59 35.17 0.11
N GLU A 437 1.76 34.24 1.04
CA GLU A 437 2.33 32.91 0.75
C GLU A 437 1.26 31.90 0.30
N LYS A 438 -0.02 32.30 0.30
CA LYS A 438 -1.14 31.42 -0.02
C LYS A 438 -1.43 31.40 -1.51
N ASP A 439 -0.69 30.58 -2.22
CA ASP A 439 -0.69 30.48 -3.68
C ASP A 439 -1.64 29.40 -4.24
N PHE A 440 -2.33 28.63 -3.40
CA PHE A 440 -3.25 27.55 -3.78
C PHE A 440 -4.65 27.71 -3.16
N ILE A 441 -5.71 27.32 -3.88
CA ILE A 441 -7.11 27.49 -3.47
C ILE A 441 -7.80 26.13 -3.35
N ILE A 442 -8.49 25.89 -2.24
CA ILE A 442 -9.40 24.76 -2.05
C ILE A 442 -10.83 25.32 -1.96
N GLU A 443 -11.69 24.93 -2.90
CA GLU A 443 -13.11 25.27 -2.90
C GLU A 443 -13.92 24.20 -2.18
N ARG A 444 -14.76 24.63 -1.23
CA ARG A 444 -15.59 23.76 -0.41
C ARG A 444 -16.91 24.42 -0.09
N LYS A 445 -18.05 23.77 -0.39
CA LYS A 445 -19.40 24.21 -0.01
C LYS A 445 -19.60 25.72 -0.26
N GLU A 446 -19.25 26.16 -1.48
CA GLU A 446 -19.31 27.57 -1.94
C GLU A 446 -18.34 28.55 -1.25
N LYS A 447 -17.39 28.07 -0.45
CA LYS A 447 -16.31 28.85 0.17
C LYS A 447 -14.96 28.53 -0.46
N GLN A 448 -14.07 29.51 -0.45
CA GLN A 448 -12.69 29.36 -0.90
C GLN A 448 -11.73 29.48 0.28
N TYR A 449 -10.81 28.54 0.37
CA TYR A 449 -9.76 28.49 1.38
C TYR A 449 -8.40 28.58 0.67
N LYS A 450 -7.51 29.46 1.12
CA LYS A 450 -6.20 29.68 0.47
C LYS A 450 -5.08 29.03 1.26
N PHE A 451 -4.05 28.53 0.56
CA PHE A 451 -3.00 27.67 1.07
C PHE A 451 -1.63 27.93 0.46
N PRO A 452 -0.55 27.86 1.26
CA PRO A 452 0.79 27.68 0.72
C PRO A 452 0.96 26.26 0.15
N LYS A 453 0.96 26.14 -1.17
CA LYS A 453 1.01 24.90 -1.96
C LYS A 453 2.10 23.94 -1.51
N LEU A 454 3.29 24.48 -1.22
CA LEU A 454 4.47 23.71 -0.84
C LEU A 454 4.25 22.83 0.41
N ILE A 455 3.47 23.33 1.37
CA ILE A 455 3.20 22.58 2.60
C ILE A 455 2.18 21.46 2.36
N LEU A 456 1.20 21.67 1.48
CA LEU A 456 0.28 20.59 1.08
C LEU A 456 1.02 19.48 0.33
N ILE A 457 1.95 19.83 -0.55
CA ILE A 457 2.86 18.88 -1.21
C ILE A 457 3.65 18.08 -0.17
N MET A 458 4.18 18.77 0.84
CA MET A 458 4.98 18.14 1.88
C MET A 458 4.13 17.19 2.76
N ARG A 459 2.91 17.61 3.14
CA ARG A 459 2.16 16.99 4.24
C ARG A 459 1.04 16.04 3.80
N SER A 460 0.59 16.10 2.55
CA SER A 460 -0.50 15.27 2.05
C SER A 460 -0.13 14.59 0.74
N GLU A 461 -0.17 13.26 0.74
CA GLU A 461 0.05 12.45 -0.45
C GLU A 461 -1.00 12.71 -1.52
N LEU A 462 -2.26 12.94 -1.12
CA LEU A 462 -3.35 13.27 -2.04
C LEU A 462 -3.04 14.54 -2.84
N TYR A 463 -2.73 15.63 -2.13
CA TYR A 463 -2.44 16.90 -2.79
C TYR A 463 -1.12 16.84 -3.57
N ARG A 464 -0.10 16.18 -3.03
CA ARG A 464 1.16 15.93 -3.74
C ARG A 464 0.94 15.18 -5.05
N GLY A 465 0.18 14.08 -5.04
CA GLY A 465 -0.14 13.31 -6.23
C GLY A 465 -0.88 14.13 -7.28
N MET A 466 -1.79 15.00 -6.85
CA MET A 466 -2.47 15.96 -7.72
C MET A 466 -1.47 16.94 -8.39
N PHE A 467 -0.52 17.50 -7.64
CA PHE A 467 0.47 18.44 -8.19
C PHE A 467 1.52 17.79 -9.09
N LEU A 468 1.77 16.49 -8.93
CA LEU A 468 2.68 15.70 -9.76
C LEU A 468 1.96 14.99 -10.92
N SER A 469 0.63 15.08 -11.00
CA SER A 469 -0.16 14.48 -12.06
C SER A 469 0.03 15.21 -13.40
N VAL A 470 0.04 14.45 -14.49
CA VAL A 470 0.31 14.94 -15.86
C VAL A 470 -0.94 15.57 -16.50
N THR A 471 -2.11 15.48 -15.85
CA THR A 471 -3.32 16.17 -16.31
C THR A 471 -3.11 17.67 -16.15
N GLU A 472 -3.12 18.39 -17.26
CA GLU A 472 -2.71 19.80 -17.46
C GLU A 472 -3.48 20.86 -16.65
N ASP A 473 -4.09 20.53 -15.51
CA ASP A 473 -4.71 21.52 -14.66
C ASP A 473 -3.62 22.28 -13.87
N LYS A 474 -3.02 23.26 -14.53
CA LYS A 474 -2.14 24.26 -13.92
C LYS A 474 -2.92 25.23 -13.03
N SER A 475 -4.23 25.04 -12.82
CA SER A 475 -4.94 25.87 -11.87
C SER A 475 -4.40 25.62 -10.48
N ASN A 476 -4.05 26.70 -9.78
CA ASN A 476 -3.72 26.64 -8.36
C ASN A 476 -5.01 26.50 -7.54
N LYS A 477 -5.88 25.57 -7.92
CA LYS A 477 -7.25 25.46 -7.42
C LYS A 477 -7.74 24.01 -7.47
N VAL A 478 -8.42 23.56 -6.41
CA VAL A 478 -9.09 22.26 -6.38
C VAL A 478 -10.44 22.36 -5.67
N THR A 479 -11.38 21.49 -6.01
CA THR A 479 -12.63 21.34 -5.25
C THR A 479 -12.47 20.22 -4.22
N ASP A 480 -12.70 20.53 -2.94
CA ASP A 480 -12.70 19.55 -1.86
C ASP A 480 -14.07 18.88 -1.72
N TYR A 481 -14.10 17.59 -2.03
CA TYR A 481 -15.26 16.70 -1.87
C TYR A 481 -15.27 15.97 -0.53
N SER A 482 -14.41 16.33 0.44
CA SER A 482 -14.52 15.78 1.78
C SER A 482 -15.90 16.11 2.38
N GLU A 483 -16.38 15.35 3.36
CA GLU A 483 -17.67 15.64 4.02
C GLU A 483 -17.52 16.55 5.25
N LEU A 484 -16.29 16.94 5.61
CA LEU A 484 -15.95 17.73 6.80
C LEU A 484 -16.82 19.00 6.96
N SER A 485 -17.26 19.33 8.18
CA SER A 485 -17.83 20.67 8.38
C SER A 485 -16.76 21.75 8.11
N ASN A 486 -17.19 22.99 7.82
CA ASN A 486 -16.26 24.11 7.63
C ASN A 486 -15.35 24.32 8.86
N LYS A 487 -15.85 24.00 10.05
CA LYS A 487 -15.12 24.12 11.31
C LYS A 487 -14.08 23.00 11.45
N SER A 488 -14.44 21.76 11.16
CA SER A 488 -13.50 20.63 11.14
C SER A 488 -12.42 20.82 10.07
N PHE A 489 -12.80 21.32 8.89
CA PHE A 489 -11.85 21.67 7.85
C PHE A 489 -10.86 22.74 8.33
N GLN A 490 -11.29 23.82 8.99
CA GLN A 490 -10.37 24.85 9.54
C GLN A 490 -9.43 24.35 10.64
N ILE A 491 -9.87 23.40 11.47
CA ILE A 491 -9.01 22.78 12.49
C ILE A 491 -7.96 21.92 11.81
N PHE A 492 -8.41 21.08 10.89
CA PHE A 492 -7.59 20.19 10.09
C PHE A 492 -6.53 20.96 9.30
N GLU A 493 -6.98 22.04 8.66
CA GLU A 493 -6.20 23.02 7.93
C GLU A 493 -5.04 23.55 8.78
N TYR A 494 -5.35 24.11 9.95
CA TYR A 494 -4.35 24.69 10.82
C TYR A 494 -3.36 23.64 11.33
N TRP A 495 -3.83 22.43 11.62
CA TRP A 495 -2.98 21.34 12.10
C TRP A 495 -2.03 20.82 11.02
N ILE A 496 -2.49 20.67 9.76
CA ILE A 496 -1.62 20.26 8.65
C ILE A 496 -0.38 21.13 8.59
N TYR A 497 -0.54 22.45 8.77
CA TYR A 497 0.56 23.40 8.72
C TYR A 497 1.40 23.41 9.99
N SER A 498 0.77 23.49 11.16
CA SER A 498 1.44 23.86 12.40
C SER A 498 1.71 22.71 13.37
N ASN A 499 1.15 21.51 13.14
CA ASN A 499 1.04 20.45 14.16
C ASN A 499 0.32 20.89 15.46
N GLN A 500 -0.41 22.01 15.43
CA GLN A 500 -1.13 22.58 16.58
C GLN A 500 -2.64 22.67 16.32
N ILE A 501 -3.42 22.98 17.37
CA ILE A 501 -4.84 23.31 17.27
C ILE A 501 -5.02 24.73 17.80
N LYS A 502 -5.70 25.62 17.05
CA LYS A 502 -5.96 27.00 17.49
C LYS A 502 -6.65 27.02 18.85
N ASP A 503 -6.14 27.82 19.78
CA ASP A 503 -6.59 27.84 21.17
C ASP A 503 -8.08 28.17 21.34
N GLU A 504 -8.57 29.10 20.53
CA GLU A 504 -9.93 29.67 20.59
C GLU A 504 -11.05 28.69 20.16
N ILE A 505 -10.71 27.55 19.55
CA ILE A 505 -11.71 26.64 19.00
C ILE A 505 -12.26 25.70 20.09
N GLN A 506 -13.58 25.74 20.30
CA GLN A 506 -14.29 24.75 21.10
C GLN A 506 -14.40 23.43 20.33
N ILE A 507 -13.89 22.35 20.93
CA ILE A 507 -13.90 21.00 20.37
C ILE A 507 -15.15 20.27 20.87
N THR A 508 -15.86 19.59 19.98
CA THR A 508 -17.01 18.73 20.27
C THR A 508 -16.69 17.30 19.82
N GLN A 509 -17.47 16.32 20.28
CA GLN A 509 -17.30 14.93 19.85
C GLN A 509 -17.53 14.78 18.33
N GLU A 510 -18.55 15.47 17.78
CA GLU A 510 -18.79 15.52 16.33
C GLU A 510 -17.57 16.00 15.53
N ILE A 511 -16.85 17.02 16.01
CA ILE A 511 -15.63 17.51 15.35
C ILE A 511 -14.52 16.44 15.37
N ILE A 512 -14.41 15.69 16.47
CA ILE A 512 -13.42 14.61 16.60
C ILE A 512 -13.72 13.50 15.59
N ASP A 513 -14.99 13.12 15.47
CA ASP A 513 -15.44 12.05 14.58
C ASP A 513 -15.29 12.48 13.10
N GLU A 514 -15.71 13.70 12.75
CA GLU A 514 -15.51 14.27 11.41
C GLU A 514 -14.01 14.32 11.03
N ILE A 515 -13.14 14.80 11.93
CA ILE A 515 -11.71 14.93 11.63
C ILE A 515 -11.04 13.55 11.47
N LYS A 516 -11.43 12.55 12.28
CA LYS A 516 -10.96 11.17 12.11
C LYS A 516 -11.21 10.68 10.69
N ILE A 517 -12.41 10.95 10.17
CA ILE A 517 -12.83 10.62 8.81
C ILE A 517 -12.07 11.46 7.75
N GLY A 518 -11.75 12.72 8.05
CA GLY A 518 -10.97 13.61 7.19
C GLY A 518 -9.51 13.16 7.01
N ILE A 519 -8.86 12.76 8.09
CA ILE A 519 -7.47 12.31 8.12
C ILE A 519 -7.22 11.17 7.12
N ASP A 520 -8.10 10.16 7.13
CA ASP A 520 -8.00 9.01 6.24
C ASP A 520 -8.20 9.41 4.77
N TYR A 521 -9.06 10.40 4.50
CA TYR A 521 -9.33 10.89 3.15
C TYR A 521 -8.13 11.63 2.54
N PHE A 522 -7.45 12.46 3.33
CA PHE A 522 -6.31 13.24 2.86
C PHE A 522 -4.99 12.47 2.85
N GLN A 523 -5.02 11.17 3.19
CA GLN A 523 -3.86 10.27 3.23
C GLN A 523 -2.66 10.92 3.93
N LEU A 524 -2.91 11.46 5.12
CA LEU A 524 -1.89 12.19 5.87
C LEU A 524 -1.00 11.23 6.65
N ASN A 525 0.30 11.50 6.60
CA ASN A 525 1.29 10.82 7.44
C ASN A 525 1.15 11.32 8.88
N GLN A 526 0.30 10.65 9.68
CA GLN A 526 0.05 11.05 11.05
C GLN A 526 1.08 10.45 12.00
N THR A 527 2.09 11.24 12.38
CA THR A 527 2.85 10.95 13.60
C THR A 527 3.09 12.19 14.44
N ASN A 528 3.50 11.94 15.68
CA ASN A 528 3.42 12.83 16.85
C ASN A 528 3.64 14.33 16.55
N PRO A 529 2.73 15.23 16.98
CA PRO A 529 1.51 14.93 17.72
C PRO A 529 0.37 14.51 16.79
N ASN A 530 -0.22 13.35 17.08
CA ASN A 530 -1.42 12.89 16.39
C ASN A 530 -2.56 13.91 16.61
N LEU A 531 -3.15 14.44 15.52
CA LEU A 531 -4.26 15.39 15.57
C LEU A 531 -5.39 14.88 16.46
N PHE A 532 -5.70 13.59 16.35
CA PHE A 532 -6.74 12.95 17.15
C PHE A 532 -6.42 13.01 18.64
N ASP A 533 -5.18 12.72 19.04
CA ASP A 533 -4.74 12.78 20.43
C ASP A 533 -4.77 14.23 20.97
N LEU A 534 -4.35 15.20 20.16
CA LEU A 534 -4.43 16.62 20.51
C LEU A 534 -5.87 17.08 20.72
N LEU A 535 -6.80 16.65 19.85
CA LEU A 535 -8.22 16.97 19.96
C LEU A 535 -8.83 16.35 21.21
N ILE A 536 -8.55 15.07 21.49
CA ILE A 536 -9.01 14.40 22.71
C ILE A 536 -8.48 15.09 23.96
N LYS A 537 -7.18 15.42 23.99
CA LYS A 537 -6.57 16.13 25.13
C LYS A 537 -7.23 17.48 25.36
N LYS A 538 -7.46 18.25 24.29
CA LYS A 538 -8.12 19.56 24.37
C LYS A 538 -9.57 19.45 24.81
N PHE A 539 -10.31 18.48 24.29
CA PHE A 539 -11.70 18.20 24.68
C PHE A 539 -11.81 17.85 26.17
N LYS A 540 -10.92 16.98 26.68
CA LYS A 540 -10.87 16.64 28.13
C LYS A 540 -10.57 17.87 29.00
N ASN A 541 -9.62 18.70 28.60
CA ASN A 541 -9.27 19.93 29.34
C ASN A 541 -10.42 20.95 29.36
N GLN A 542 -11.16 21.11 28.26
CA GLN A 542 -12.33 21.98 28.18
C GLN A 542 -13.44 21.52 29.15
N ASN A 543 -13.69 20.21 29.24
CA ASN A 543 -14.71 19.64 30.13
C ASN A 543 -14.30 19.67 31.62
N GLN A 544 -13.02 19.48 31.95
CA GLN A 544 -12.52 19.61 33.33
C GLN A 544 -12.66 21.05 33.86
N ASN A 545 -12.35 22.05 33.05
CA ASN A 545 -12.50 23.46 33.42
C ASN A 545 -13.97 23.88 33.61
N GLN A 546 -14.90 23.30 32.83
CA GLN A 546 -16.34 23.51 33.06
C GLN A 546 -16.82 22.89 34.38
N ASN A 547 -16.32 21.71 34.75
CA ASN A 547 -16.64 21.07 36.02
C ASN A 547 -16.03 21.81 37.23
N GLN A 548 -14.82 22.37 37.09
CA GLN A 548 -14.23 23.24 38.14
C GLN A 548 -14.98 24.57 38.27
N LYS A 549 -15.38 25.21 37.16
CA LYS A 549 -16.24 26.42 37.21
C LYS A 549 -17.60 26.14 37.86
N ARG A 550 -18.22 24.98 37.58
CA ARG A 550 -19.45 24.55 38.27
C ARG A 550 -19.23 24.34 39.77
N LYS A 551 -18.08 23.80 40.20
CA LYS A 551 -17.74 23.66 41.62
C LYS A 551 -17.49 25.02 42.31
N CYS A 552 -16.86 25.98 41.66
CA CYS A 552 -16.67 27.34 42.20
C CYS A 552 -17.96 28.19 42.22
N LEU A 553 -18.99 27.86 41.43
CA LEU A 553 -20.31 28.49 41.51
C LEU A 553 -21.24 27.85 42.57
N ILE A 554 -20.83 26.72 43.14
CA ILE A 554 -21.56 25.97 44.18
C ILE A 554 -20.93 26.20 45.58
N CYS A 555 -19.72 26.76 45.65
CA CYS A 555 -19.18 27.37 46.87
C CYS A 555 -19.57 28.85 46.94
#